data_AF-A0A0C9TLL3-F1
#
_entry.id   AF-A0A0C9TLL3-F1
#
_cell.length_a   1.000
_cell.length_b   1.000
_cell.length_c   1.000
_cell.angle_alpha   90.00
_cell.angle_beta   90.00
_cell.angle_gamma   90.00
#
_symmetry.space_group_name_H-M   'P 1'
#
loop_
_entity.id
_entity.type
_entity.pdbx_description
1 polymer ?
#
loop_
_entity_poly.entity_id
_entity_poly.type
_entity_poly.pdbx_seq_one_letter_code
_entity_poly.pdbx_strand_id
1 'polypeptide(L)'
;PRIKHIAKGGHQQMRIHTAMKQGFPNPKECDSLCWEMLVKASKNDPILWRKMKEEIQKDGDIKGQPIDYIWKAVTQVRGELVSKARITIPGLYGLPGNPNMVDLDRAVTWLVENDNFTNSGEDIDITNETITDNSPFCHPLIKALIKSQWWGPKGEGRR
;
A
#
# COMPACT_ATOMS: atom_id res chain seq x y z
N PRO A 1 -8.42 17.67 24.34
CA PRO A 1 -6.96 17.71 24.04
C PRO A 1 -6.32 16.31 23.87
N ARG A 2 -6.49 15.40 24.84
CA ARG A 2 -5.88 14.05 24.82
C ARG A 2 -6.47 13.10 23.76
N ILE A 3 -7.80 13.01 23.62
CA ILE A 3 -8.46 12.15 22.61
C ILE A 3 -8.05 12.51 21.17
N LYS A 4 -8.01 13.80 20.84
CA LYS A 4 -7.55 14.27 19.51
C LYS A 4 -6.11 13.84 19.21
N HIS A 5 -5.24 13.85 20.22
CA HIS A 5 -3.84 13.44 20.04
C HIS A 5 -3.72 11.94 19.77
N ILE A 6 -4.46 11.11 20.52
CA ILE A 6 -4.51 9.66 20.30
C ILE A 6 -5.11 9.33 18.95
N ALA A 7 -6.20 9.99 18.55
CA ALA A 7 -6.83 9.78 17.25
C ALA A 7 -5.87 10.12 16.09
N LYS A 8 -5.10 11.21 16.20
CA LYS A 8 -4.02 11.53 15.23
C LYS A 8 -2.93 10.46 15.22
N GLY A 9 -2.51 9.98 16.39
CA GLY A 9 -1.54 8.89 16.49
C GLY A 9 -2.05 7.59 15.87
N GLY A 10 -3.30 7.21 16.14
CA GLY A 10 -3.95 6.02 15.59
C GLY A 10 -4.11 6.13 14.07
N HIS A 11 -4.47 7.32 13.57
CA HIS A 11 -4.52 7.60 12.13
C HIS A 11 -3.15 7.39 11.48
N GLN A 12 -2.07 7.90 12.09
CA GLN A 12 -0.72 7.69 11.58
C GLN A 12 -0.32 6.19 11.60
N GLN A 13 -0.64 5.46 12.67
CA GLN A 13 -0.42 4.02 12.74
C GLN A 13 -1.21 3.27 11.66
N MET A 14 -2.43 3.70 11.35
CA MET A 14 -3.25 3.12 10.28
C MET A 14 -2.67 3.38 8.89
N ARG A 15 -2.11 4.56 8.63
CA ARG A 15 -1.37 4.83 7.39
C ARG A 15 -0.18 3.88 7.23
N ILE A 16 0.61 3.72 8.29
CA ILE A 16 1.77 2.81 8.30
C ILE A 16 1.31 1.36 8.09
N HIS A 17 0.25 0.92 8.76
CA HIS A 17 -0.30 -0.42 8.57
C HIS A 17 -0.74 -0.64 7.12
N THR A 18 -1.44 0.34 6.55
CA THR A 18 -1.92 0.29 5.16
C THR A 18 -0.75 0.17 4.17
N ALA A 19 0.30 0.96 4.37
CA ALA A 19 1.46 0.96 3.49
C ALA A 19 2.34 -0.30 3.62
N MET A 20 2.49 -0.84 4.83
CA MET A 20 3.53 -1.84 5.11
C MET A 20 3.00 -3.26 5.31
N LYS A 21 1.72 -3.44 5.64
CA LYS A 21 1.16 -4.75 6.01
C LYS A 21 -0.02 -5.14 5.15
N GLN A 22 -0.98 -4.24 4.98
CA GLN A 22 -2.24 -4.57 4.32
C GLN A 22 -2.74 -3.34 3.56
N GLY A 23 -2.47 -3.25 2.26
CA GLY A 23 -2.97 -2.13 1.43
C GLY A 23 -4.50 -2.12 1.30
N PHE A 24 -5.11 -3.31 1.39
CA PHE A 24 -6.54 -3.51 1.22
C PHE A 24 -7.19 -4.20 2.45
N PRO A 25 -7.24 -3.53 3.62
CA PRO A 25 -7.92 -4.10 4.78
C PRO A 25 -9.40 -4.34 4.52
N ASN A 26 -9.90 -5.46 5.05
CA ASN A 26 -11.29 -5.86 4.94
C ASN A 26 -12.16 -4.89 5.75
N PRO A 27 -13.18 -4.24 5.16
CA PRO A 27 -14.08 -3.35 5.91
C PRO A 27 -14.76 -4.00 7.11
N LYS A 28 -14.97 -5.33 7.07
CA LYS A 28 -15.54 -6.08 8.21
C LYS A 28 -14.65 -6.10 9.44
N GLU A 29 -13.35 -5.83 9.28
CA GLU A 29 -12.34 -5.80 10.34
C GLU A 29 -12.03 -4.36 10.81
N CYS A 30 -12.73 -3.36 10.25
CA CYS A 30 -12.49 -1.93 10.50
C CYS A 30 -12.38 -1.62 11.99
N ASP A 31 -13.39 -2.00 12.78
CA ASP A 31 -13.43 -1.68 14.20
C ASP A 31 -12.26 -2.28 14.97
N SER A 32 -11.99 -3.58 14.77
CA SER A 32 -10.87 -4.27 15.44
C SER A 32 -9.52 -3.67 15.06
N LEU A 33 -9.34 -3.34 13.78
CA LEU A 33 -8.07 -2.86 13.25
C LEU A 33 -7.81 -1.41 13.67
N CYS A 34 -8.82 -0.54 13.56
CA CYS A 34 -8.74 0.84 14.04
C CYS A 34 -8.51 0.91 15.55
N TRP A 35 -9.15 0.01 16.31
CA TRP A 35 -8.93 -0.11 17.74
C TRP A 35 -7.49 -0.52 18.07
N GLU A 36 -6.95 -1.51 17.36
CA GLU A 36 -5.55 -1.91 17.51
C GLU A 36 -4.59 -0.74 17.23
N MET A 37 -4.87 0.08 16.22
CA MET A 37 -4.05 1.25 15.88
C MET A 37 -4.14 2.35 16.95
N LEU A 38 -5.32 2.61 17.52
CA LEU A 38 -5.51 3.51 18.66
C LEU A 38 -4.69 3.07 19.87
N VAL A 39 -4.82 1.79 20.19
CA VAL A 39 -4.11 1.15 21.28
C VAL A 39 -2.61 1.29 21.05
N LYS A 40 -2.09 0.92 19.86
CA LYS A 40 -0.68 1.14 19.46
C LYS A 40 -0.20 2.58 19.63
N ALA A 41 -1.03 3.56 19.27
CA ALA A 41 -0.68 4.97 19.41
C ALA A 41 -0.55 5.44 20.86
N SER A 42 -1.21 4.75 21.80
CA SER A 42 -1.15 5.06 23.24
C SER A 42 0.01 4.39 23.98
N LYS A 43 0.81 3.54 23.34
CA LYS A 43 1.86 2.72 24.00
C LYS A 43 2.88 3.52 24.83
N ASN A 44 3.15 4.76 24.45
CA ASN A 44 4.13 5.61 25.12
C ASN A 44 3.56 6.31 26.37
N ASP A 45 2.26 6.16 26.65
CA ASP A 45 1.59 6.65 27.86
C ASP A 45 0.94 5.44 28.57
N PRO A 46 1.61 4.85 29.59
CA PRO A 46 1.15 3.63 30.26
C PRO A 46 -0.23 3.76 30.91
N ILE A 47 -0.57 4.95 31.41
CA ILE A 47 -1.86 5.22 32.05
C ILE A 47 -2.95 5.22 30.98
N LEU A 48 -2.70 5.89 29.87
CA LEU A 48 -3.62 5.97 28.76
C LEU A 48 -3.79 4.64 28.03
N TRP A 49 -2.69 3.91 27.83
CA TRP A 49 -2.71 2.56 27.28
C TRP A 49 -3.61 1.63 28.09
N ARG A 50 -3.45 1.63 29.43
CA ARG A 50 -4.27 0.83 30.34
C ARG A 50 -5.74 1.23 30.23
N LYS A 51 -6.02 2.54 30.30
CA LYS A 51 -7.38 3.07 30.18
C LYS A 51 -8.06 2.70 28.86
N MET A 52 -7.32 2.76 27.75
CA MET A 52 -7.82 2.32 26.44
C MET A 52 -8.13 0.83 26.48
N LYS A 53 -7.21 -0.02 26.94
CA LYS A 53 -7.36 -1.48 26.91
C LYS A 53 -8.42 -2.01 27.88
N GLU A 54 -8.59 -1.39 29.04
CA GLU A 54 -9.40 -1.95 30.15
C GLU A 54 -10.76 -1.28 30.30
N GLU A 55 -10.85 0.04 30.09
CA GLU A 55 -12.06 0.82 30.33
C GLU A 55 -12.80 1.13 29.02
N ILE A 56 -12.13 1.82 28.08
CA ILE A 56 -12.77 2.35 26.86
C ILE A 56 -13.08 1.22 25.86
N GLN A 57 -12.37 0.09 25.92
CA GLN A 57 -12.65 -1.07 25.06
C GLN A 57 -14.08 -1.60 25.23
N LYS A 58 -14.76 -1.35 26.35
CA LYS A 58 -16.12 -1.84 26.59
C LYS A 58 -17.22 -0.84 26.22
N ASP A 59 -16.84 0.40 25.91
CA ASP A 59 -17.78 1.49 25.63
C ASP A 59 -17.90 1.69 24.11
N GLY A 60 -19.05 1.31 23.53
CA GLY A 60 -19.31 1.42 22.10
C GLY A 60 -19.54 2.86 21.63
N ASP A 61 -20.13 3.70 22.46
CA ASP A 61 -20.54 5.06 22.09
C ASP A 61 -19.33 6.00 21.96
N ILE A 62 -18.29 5.78 22.77
CA ILE A 62 -17.04 6.55 22.72
C ILE A 62 -16.18 6.18 21.49
N LYS A 63 -16.40 5.01 20.88
CA LYS A 63 -15.52 4.45 19.84
C LYS A 63 -15.83 4.91 18.42
N GLY A 64 -17.08 5.24 18.11
CA GLY A 64 -17.51 5.49 16.74
C GLY A 64 -16.70 6.59 16.03
N GLN A 65 -16.66 7.80 16.60
CA GLN A 65 -15.97 8.93 15.98
C GLN A 65 -14.45 8.72 15.80
N PRO A 66 -13.69 8.20 16.80
CA PRO A 66 -12.28 7.87 16.60
C PRO A 66 -12.04 6.79 15.55
N ILE A 67 -12.87 5.75 15.48
CA ILE A 67 -12.73 4.66 14.50
C ILE A 67 -12.94 5.21 13.09
N ASP A 68 -14.02 5.95 12.86
CA ASP A 68 -14.30 6.57 11.55
C ASP A 68 -13.17 7.47 11.08
N TYR A 69 -12.64 8.29 12.00
CA TYR A 69 -11.51 9.16 11.69
C TYR A 69 -10.27 8.36 11.28
N ILE A 70 -9.97 7.26 11.97
CA ILE A 70 -8.78 6.45 11.70
C ILE A 70 -8.93 5.64 10.43
N TRP A 71 -10.13 5.12 10.15
CA TRP A 71 -10.39 4.36 8.93
C TRP A 71 -10.17 5.20 7.67
N LYS A 72 -10.43 6.51 7.72
CA LYS A 72 -10.13 7.45 6.62
C LYS A 72 -8.65 7.46 6.19
N ALA A 73 -7.73 7.07 7.08
CA ALA A 73 -6.33 6.91 6.74
C ALA A 73 -6.12 5.93 5.58
N VAL A 74 -6.91 4.85 5.52
CA VAL A 74 -6.86 3.85 4.45
C VAL A 74 -7.22 4.47 3.12
N THR A 75 -8.37 5.16 3.07
CA THR A 75 -8.83 5.82 1.84
C THR A 75 -7.87 6.92 1.40
N GLN A 76 -7.26 7.65 2.35
CA GLN A 76 -6.30 8.69 2.04
C GLN A 76 -5.03 8.13 1.38
N VAL A 77 -4.43 7.08 1.96
CA VAL A 77 -3.22 6.45 1.39
C VAL A 77 -3.50 5.92 -0.01
N ARG A 78 -4.67 5.28 -0.22
CA ARG A 78 -5.07 4.78 -1.54
C ARG A 78 -5.28 5.91 -2.55
N GLY A 79 -5.96 6.98 -2.15
CA GLY A 79 -6.19 8.14 -3.01
C GLY A 79 -4.88 8.85 -3.40
N GLU A 80 -3.98 9.04 -2.43
CA GLU A 80 -2.65 9.59 -2.66
C GLU A 80 -1.84 8.71 -3.64
N LEU A 81 -1.90 7.38 -3.48
CA LEU A 81 -1.22 6.43 -4.36
C LEU A 81 -1.78 6.49 -5.79
N VAL A 82 -3.11 6.43 -5.95
CA VAL A 82 -3.77 6.51 -7.26
C VAL A 82 -3.45 7.84 -7.95
N SER A 83 -3.48 8.94 -7.20
CA SER A 83 -3.16 10.26 -7.76
C SER A 83 -1.72 10.33 -8.25
N LYS A 84 -0.76 9.82 -7.47
CA LYS A 84 0.65 9.78 -7.88
C LYS A 84 0.86 8.85 -9.07
N ALA A 85 0.25 7.67 -9.05
CA ALA A 85 0.31 6.72 -10.15
C ALA A 85 -0.17 7.35 -11.47
N ARG A 86 -1.30 8.08 -11.45
CA ARG A 86 -1.80 8.80 -12.64
C ARG A 86 -0.83 9.83 -13.21
N ILE A 87 -0.02 10.45 -12.36
CA ILE A 87 0.97 11.45 -12.78
C ILE A 87 2.25 10.78 -13.29
N THR A 88 2.71 9.74 -12.60
CA THR A 88 4.05 9.18 -12.82
C THR A 88 4.08 8.04 -13.83
N ILE A 89 3.08 7.16 -13.84
CA ILE A 89 3.06 5.96 -14.70
C ILE A 89 3.09 6.33 -16.18
N PRO A 90 2.31 7.30 -16.70
CA PRO A 90 2.32 7.57 -18.13
C PRO A 90 3.69 7.98 -18.66
N GLY A 91 4.41 8.85 -17.93
CA GLY A 91 5.77 9.25 -18.31
C GLY A 91 6.79 8.11 -18.18
N LEU A 92 6.68 7.28 -17.14
CA LEU A 92 7.59 6.14 -16.93
C LEU A 92 7.48 5.06 -18.02
N TYR A 93 6.33 4.96 -18.66
CA TYR A 93 6.00 3.87 -19.57
C TYR A 93 5.64 4.36 -20.98
N GLY A 94 5.83 5.65 -21.26
CA GLY A 94 5.51 6.25 -22.56
C GLY A 94 4.02 6.20 -22.94
N LEU A 95 3.11 6.04 -21.98
CA LEU A 95 1.67 6.01 -22.27
C LEU A 95 1.20 7.40 -22.70
N PRO A 96 0.30 7.50 -23.69
CA PRO A 96 -0.32 8.77 -24.02
C PRO A 96 -1.11 9.30 -22.82
N GLY A 97 -1.22 10.63 -22.66
CA GLY A 97 -1.85 11.25 -21.48
C GLY A 97 -3.32 10.91 -21.25
N ASN A 98 -3.97 10.26 -22.22
CA ASN A 98 -5.34 9.75 -22.11
C ASN A 98 -5.54 8.55 -23.06
N PRO A 99 -5.01 7.35 -22.73
CA PRO A 99 -5.19 6.18 -23.58
C PRO A 99 -6.65 5.75 -23.53
N ASN A 100 -7.19 5.26 -24.66
CA ASN A 100 -8.50 4.63 -24.64
C ASN A 100 -8.42 3.28 -23.87
N MET A 101 -9.57 2.73 -23.47
CA MET A 101 -9.62 1.51 -22.66
C MET A 101 -8.98 0.30 -23.36
N VAL A 102 -9.02 0.24 -24.69
CA VAL A 102 -8.45 -0.88 -25.47
C VAL A 102 -6.93 -0.83 -25.45
N ASP A 103 -6.33 0.34 -25.70
CA ASP A 103 -4.88 0.53 -25.66
C ASP A 103 -4.35 0.34 -24.23
N LEU A 104 -5.11 0.77 -23.23
CA LEU A 104 -4.75 0.56 -21.82
C LEU A 104 -4.80 -0.92 -21.44
N ASP A 105 -5.84 -1.64 -21.84
CA ASP A 105 -5.99 -3.07 -21.56
C ASP A 105 -4.87 -3.89 -22.24
N ARG A 106 -4.56 -3.57 -23.51
CA ARG A 106 -3.41 -4.16 -24.22
C ARG A 106 -2.10 -3.90 -23.48
N ALA A 107 -1.82 -2.63 -23.15
CA ALA A 107 -0.60 -2.24 -22.45
C ALA A 107 -0.46 -2.94 -21.08
N VAL A 108 -1.53 -2.97 -20.29
CA VAL A 108 -1.54 -3.64 -18.97
C VAL A 108 -1.32 -5.14 -19.12
N THR A 109 -2.00 -5.78 -20.08
CA THR A 109 -1.84 -7.21 -20.35
C THR A 109 -0.40 -7.53 -20.72
N TRP A 110 0.18 -6.80 -21.68
CA TRP A 110 1.57 -7.00 -22.10
C TRP A 110 2.57 -6.77 -20.96
N LEU A 111 2.34 -5.74 -20.13
CA LEU A 111 3.17 -5.45 -18.96
C LEU A 111 3.12 -6.56 -17.90
N VAL A 112 1.95 -7.15 -17.67
CA VAL A 112 1.72 -8.13 -16.59
C VAL A 112 2.11 -9.54 -17.00
N GLU A 113 1.68 -10.01 -18.17
CA GLU A 113 1.88 -11.41 -18.60
C GLU A 113 3.36 -11.79 -18.74
N ASN A 114 4.20 -10.82 -19.10
CA ASN A 114 5.63 -11.02 -19.30
C ASN A 114 6.50 -10.41 -18.18
N ASP A 115 5.87 -9.90 -17.12
CA ASP A 115 6.51 -9.10 -16.06
C ASP A 115 7.34 -7.92 -16.61
N ASN A 116 6.93 -7.40 -17.77
CA ASN A 116 7.61 -6.29 -18.45
C ASN A 116 7.51 -4.99 -17.65
N PHE A 117 6.57 -4.90 -16.70
CA PHE A 117 6.49 -3.81 -15.72
C PHE A 117 7.76 -3.62 -14.87
N THR A 118 8.63 -4.63 -14.81
CA THR A 118 9.93 -4.52 -14.14
C THR A 118 10.95 -3.66 -14.89
N ASN A 119 10.70 -3.40 -16.18
CA ASN A 119 11.45 -2.43 -16.98
C ASN A 119 10.68 -1.10 -17.03
N SER A 120 11.38 0.02 -17.09
CA SER A 120 10.76 1.36 -17.10
C SER A 120 11.69 2.38 -17.76
N GLY A 121 11.16 3.53 -18.18
CA GLY A 121 11.93 4.60 -18.78
C GLY A 121 12.27 4.33 -20.24
N GLU A 122 13.50 4.62 -20.65
CA GLU A 122 13.97 4.49 -22.05
C GLU A 122 14.12 3.03 -22.51
N ASP A 123 14.00 2.07 -21.59
CA ASP A 123 14.15 0.64 -21.86
C ASP A 123 12.85 -0.03 -22.35
N ILE A 124 11.71 0.66 -22.33
CA ILE A 124 10.40 0.09 -22.67
C ILE A 124 9.64 0.96 -23.66
N ASP A 125 9.14 0.34 -24.72
CA ASP A 125 8.20 0.95 -25.66
C ASP A 125 6.88 0.17 -25.61
N ILE A 126 5.89 0.72 -24.90
CA ILE A 126 4.56 0.11 -24.81
C ILE A 126 3.81 0.17 -26.14
N THR A 127 4.10 1.15 -27.00
CA THR A 127 3.39 1.30 -28.27
C THR A 127 3.74 0.16 -29.21
N ASN A 128 5.02 -0.22 -29.24
CA ASN A 128 5.53 -1.32 -30.06
C ASN A 128 5.70 -2.63 -29.30
N GLU A 129 5.41 -2.65 -27.99
CA GLU A 129 5.55 -3.84 -27.12
C GLU A 129 6.98 -4.42 -27.14
N THR A 130 7.98 -3.54 -27.08
CA THR A 130 9.42 -3.92 -27.11
C THR A 130 10.18 -3.47 -25.87
N ILE A 131 11.23 -4.21 -25.54
CA ILE A 131 12.19 -3.90 -24.47
C ILE A 131 13.58 -3.79 -25.10
N THR A 132 14.33 -2.76 -24.72
CA THR A 132 15.71 -2.56 -25.16
C THR A 132 16.66 -3.46 -24.36
N ASP A 133 17.57 -4.18 -25.01
CA ASP A 133 18.51 -5.12 -24.37
C ASP A 133 19.51 -4.47 -23.40
N ASN A 134 19.59 -3.13 -23.37
CA ASN A 134 20.50 -2.37 -22.53
C ASN A 134 20.06 -2.24 -21.07
N SER A 135 18.89 -2.79 -20.71
CA SER A 135 18.36 -2.66 -19.35
C SER A 135 19.15 -3.52 -18.34
N PRO A 136 19.44 -3.00 -17.12
CA PRO A 136 20.18 -3.73 -16.08
C PRO A 136 19.47 -4.99 -15.56
N PHE A 137 18.20 -5.22 -15.92
CA PHE A 137 17.39 -6.34 -15.45
C PHE A 137 17.05 -7.39 -16.52
N CYS A 138 17.63 -7.32 -17.74
CA CYS A 138 17.29 -8.24 -18.84
C CYS A 138 17.64 -9.71 -18.55
N HIS A 139 18.64 -10.00 -17.71
CA HIS A 139 19.02 -11.38 -17.43
C HIS A 139 17.93 -12.11 -16.62
N PRO A 140 17.37 -13.25 -17.10
CA PRO A 140 16.27 -13.95 -16.43
C PRO A 140 16.53 -14.30 -14.95
N LEU A 141 17.80 -14.58 -14.61
CA LEU A 141 18.22 -14.81 -13.22
C LEU A 141 17.99 -13.60 -12.30
N ILE A 142 18.26 -12.37 -12.75
CA ILE A 142 18.07 -11.17 -11.93
C ILE A 142 16.58 -10.97 -11.65
N LYS A 143 15.72 -11.16 -12.67
CA LYS A 143 14.27 -11.15 -12.50
C LYS A 143 13.79 -12.24 -11.53
N ALA A 144 14.32 -13.46 -11.64
CA ALA A 144 14.00 -14.56 -10.73
C ALA A 144 14.42 -14.26 -9.28
N LEU A 145 15.57 -13.61 -9.07
CA LEU A 145 16.04 -13.19 -7.75
C LEU A 145 15.18 -12.07 -7.14
N ILE A 146 14.80 -11.06 -7.93
CA ILE A 146 13.85 -10.03 -7.47
C ILE A 146 12.50 -10.69 -7.15
N LYS A 147 12.03 -11.60 -8.02
CA LYS A 147 10.77 -12.32 -7.80
C LYS A 147 10.77 -13.11 -6.50
N SER A 148 11.79 -13.92 -6.29
CA SER A 148 11.93 -14.71 -5.06
C SER A 148 12.09 -13.82 -3.84
N GLN A 149 12.81 -12.70 -3.97
CA GLN A 149 13.03 -11.77 -2.88
C GLN A 149 11.75 -11.03 -2.48
N TRP A 150 10.87 -10.66 -3.41
CA TRP A 150 9.69 -9.84 -3.11
C TRP A 150 8.39 -10.63 -2.96
N TRP A 151 8.21 -11.69 -3.75
CA TRP A 151 6.98 -12.51 -3.80
C TRP A 151 7.21 -13.99 -3.50
N GLY A 152 8.46 -14.44 -3.36
CA GLY A 152 8.78 -15.81 -2.97
C GLY A 152 8.55 -16.08 -1.47
N PRO A 153 8.55 -17.35 -1.05
CA PRO A 153 8.47 -17.73 0.35
C PRO A 153 9.57 -17.02 1.16
N LYS A 154 9.17 -16.19 2.13
CA LYS A 154 10.10 -15.48 3.00
C LYS A 154 10.60 -16.43 4.07
N GLY A 155 11.78 -17.00 3.88
CA GLY A 155 12.46 -17.79 4.92
C GLY A 155 12.69 -19.24 4.55
N GLU A 156 13.57 -19.48 3.59
CA GLU A 156 14.33 -20.73 3.53
C GLU A 156 15.82 -20.34 3.51
N GLY A 157 16.32 -19.98 4.70
CA GLY A 157 17.75 -20.05 4.93
C GLY A 157 18.17 -21.50 4.71
N ARG A 158 19.06 -21.74 3.73
CA ARG A 158 19.67 -23.05 3.51
C ARG A 158 20.19 -23.59 4.84
N ARG A 159 19.71 -24.78 5.21
CA ARG A 159 20.48 -25.68 6.08
C ARG A 159 21.71 -26.17 5.34
#